data_AF-A0A7W8IQ41-F1
#
_entry.id   AF-A0A7W8IQ41-F1
#
_cell.length_a   1.000
_cell.length_b   1.000
_cell.length_c   1.000
_cell.angle_alpha   90.00
_cell.angle_beta   90.00
_cell.angle_gamma   90.00
#
_symmetry.space_group_name_H-M   'P 1'
#
loop_
_entity.id
_entity.type
_entity.pdbx_description
1 polymer ?
#
loop_
_entity_poly.entity_id
_entity_poly.type
_entity_poly.pdbx_seq_one_letter_code
_entity_poly.pdbx_strand_id
1 'polypeptide(L)' 'MAKVPNFSECQPRFIAFCKAHGLTEGDDFKPYEYIIWVQEKVAEFRKLKGFKSHEPFTDGMHAEFTRFLGR' A
#
# COMPACT_ATOMS: atom_id res chain seq x y z
N MET A 1 -5.99 9.82 15.25
CA MET A 1 -5.49 8.45 15.06
C MET A 1 -6.69 7.58 14.73
N ALA A 2 -6.50 6.53 13.96
CA ALA A 2 -7.54 5.56 13.63
C ALA A 2 -7.11 4.17 14.13
N LYS A 3 -8.09 3.29 14.33
CA LYS A 3 -7.84 1.90 14.71
C LYS A 3 -7.74 1.04 13.47
N VAL A 4 -6.76 0.13 13.45
CA VAL A 4 -6.67 -0.90 12.43
C VAL A 4 -7.94 -1.78 12.54
N PRO A 5 -8.80 -1.84 11.50
CA PRO A 5 -9.99 -2.67 11.52
C PRO A 5 -9.62 -4.15 11.33
N ASN A 6 -10.61 -5.04 11.37
CA ASN A 6 -10.36 -6.45 11.13
C ASN A 6 -9.76 -6.65 9.72
N PHE A 7 -8.73 -7.48 9.59
CA PHE A 7 -8.04 -7.70 8.34
C PHE A 7 -8.93 -8.35 7.26
N SER A 8 -9.98 -9.08 7.64
CA SER A 8 -10.95 -9.62 6.67
C SER A 8 -11.76 -8.55 5.93
N GLU A 9 -11.87 -7.35 6.51
CA GLU A 9 -12.57 -6.20 5.94
C GLU A 9 -11.61 -5.26 5.19
N CYS A 10 -10.31 -5.51 5.27
CA CYS A 10 -9.29 -4.63 4.74
C CYS A 10 -8.98 -4.92 3.27
N GLN A 11 -8.71 -3.85 2.51
CA GLN A 11 -8.13 -4.00 1.18
C GLN A 11 -6.69 -4.53 1.28
N PRO A 12 -6.23 -5.36 0.33
CA PRO A 12 -4.91 -6.00 0.40
C PRO A 12 -3.72 -5.04 0.60
N ARG A 13 -3.79 -3.82 0.03
CA ARG A 13 -2.72 -2.82 0.15
C ARG A 13 -2.59 -2.28 1.58
N PHE A 14 -3.71 -2.15 2.29
CA PHE A 14 -3.69 -1.74 3.68
C PHE A 14 -3.14 -2.85 4.58
N ILE A 15 -3.50 -4.12 4.31
CA ILE A 15 -2.90 -5.26 5.00
C ILE A 15 -1.37 -5.29 4.81
N ALA A 16 -0.89 -5.02 3.60
CA ALA A 16 0.54 -4.92 3.33
C ALA A 16 1.21 -3.77 4.11
N PHE A 17 0.56 -2.61 4.19
CA PHE A 17 1.02 -1.50 5.05
C PHE A 17 1.14 -1.92 6.51
N CYS A 18 0.11 -2.57 7.06
CA CYS A 18 0.12 -3.04 8.45
C CYS A 18 1.29 -4.01 8.70
N LYS A 19 1.50 -4.99 7.82
CA LYS A 19 2.63 -5.92 7.92
C LYS A 19 3.99 -5.22 7.88
N ALA A 20 4.17 -4.25 6.99
CA ALA A 20 5.42 -3.50 6.86
C ALA A 20 5.75 -2.65 8.11
N HIS A 21 4.75 -2.30 8.90
CA HIS A 21 4.89 -1.47 10.11
C HIS A 21 4.67 -2.26 11.41
N GLY A 22 4.51 -3.59 11.34
CA GLY A 22 4.27 -4.43 12.50
C GLY A 22 2.94 -4.15 13.21
N LEU A 23 1.95 -3.60 12.50
CA LEU A 23 0.62 -3.29 13.05
C LEU A 23 -0.30 -4.50 12.99
N THR A 24 -1.10 -4.66 14.04
CA THR A 24 -2.13 -5.68 14.21
C THR A 24 -3.52 -5.05 14.37
N GLU A 25 -4.57 -5.86 14.31
CA GLU A 25 -5.95 -5.40 14.50
C GLU A 25 -6.12 -4.70 15.86
N GLY A 26 -6.77 -3.53 15.87
CA GLY A 26 -6.95 -2.72 17.08
C GLY A 26 -5.78 -1.80 17.44
N ASP A 27 -4.64 -1.90 16.76
CA ASP A 27 -3.54 -0.93 16.92
C ASP A 27 -3.94 0.45 16.39
N ASP A 28 -3.32 1.49 16.95
CA ASP A 28 -3.45 2.85 16.45
C ASP A 28 -2.51 3.08 15.29
N PHE A 29 -3.04 3.66 14.21
CA PHE A 29 -2.26 4.16 13.09
C PHE A 29 -2.74 5.55 12.71
N LYS A 30 -1.93 6.27 11.94
CA LYS A 30 -2.34 7.55 11.36
C LYS A 30 -2.66 7.33 9.88
N PRO A 31 -3.88 7.64 9.42
CA PRO A 31 -4.25 7.43 8.02
C PRO A 31 -3.32 8.12 7.00
N TYR A 32 -2.70 9.25 7.36
CA TYR A 32 -1.75 9.92 6.49
C TYR A 32 -0.44 9.14 6.30
N GLU A 33 -0.03 8.32 7.28
CA GLU A 33 1.18 7.48 7.16
C GLU A 33 0.95 6.37 6.13
N TYR A 34 -0.26 5.82 6.05
CA TYR A 34 -0.64 4.89 4.98
C TYR A 34 -0.56 5.55 3.59
N ILE A 35 -1.09 6.77 3.43
CA ILE A 35 -1.07 7.49 2.15
C ILE A 35 0.37 7.76 1.71
N ILE A 36 1.22 8.25 2.60
CA ILE A 36 2.64 8.53 2.32
C ILE A 36 3.35 7.24 1.90
N TRP A 37 3.18 6.17 2.67
CA TRP A 37 3.81 4.88 2.36
C TRP A 37 3.38 4.34 0.99
N VAL A 38 2.09 4.44 0.64
CA VAL A 38 1.62 4.03 -0.69
C VAL A 38 2.28 4.86 -1.79
N GLN A 39 2.43 6.17 -1.62
CA GLN A 39 3.10 7.03 -2.60
C GLN A 39 4.57 6.67 -2.79
N GLU A 40 5.29 6.41 -1.69
CA GLU A 40 6.68 5.95 -1.73
C GLU A 40 6.80 4.62 -2.49
N LYS A 41 5.92 3.65 -2.18
CA LYS A 41 5.91 2.36 -2.88
C LYS A 41 5.50 2.46 -4.35
N VAL A 42 4.60 3.37 -4.71
CA VAL A 42 4.30 3.66 -6.12
C VAL A 42 5.54 4.20 -6.83
N ALA A 43 6.31 5.09 -6.21
CA ALA A 43 7.54 5.61 -6.78
C ALA A 43 8.61 4.52 -6.96
N GLU A 44 8.78 3.64 -5.97
CA GLU A 44 9.65 2.45 -6.07
C GLU A 44 9.22 1.53 -7.23
N PHE A 45 7.94 1.17 -7.29
CA PHE A 45 7.41 0.29 -8.32
C PHE A 45 7.59 0.87 -9.72
N ARG A 46 7.34 2.17 -9.90
CA ARG A 46 7.55 2.86 -11.19
C ARG A 46 9.00 2.83 -11.62
N LYS A 47 9.95 3.08 -10.70
CA LYS A 47 11.38 2.99 -10.98
C LYS A 47 11.78 1.59 -11.44
N LEU A 48 11.27 0.54 -10.77
CA LEU A 48 11.56 -0.86 -11.13
C LEU A 48 11.02 -1.25 -12.51
N LYS A 49 9.90 -0.65 -12.94
CA LYS A 49 9.24 -0.95 -14.21
C LYS A 49 9.63 0.00 -15.35
N GLY A 50 10.36 1.08 -15.06
CA GLY A 50 10.76 2.08 -16.05
C GLY A 50 9.64 3.04 -16.48
N PHE A 51 8.58 3.19 -15.68
CA PHE A 51 7.44 4.07 -16.01
C PHE A 51 7.66 5.52 -15.59
N LYS A 52 7.04 6.45 -16.34
CA LYS A 52 7.06 7.87 -15.97
C LYS A 52 6.07 8.16 -14.84
N SER A 53 6.35 9.22 -14.07
CA SER A 53 5.59 9.58 -12.86
C SER A 53 4.16 10.07 -13.13
N HIS A 54 3.84 10.50 -14.35
CA HIS A 54 2.52 11.04 -14.71
C HIS A 54 1.62 10.03 -15.41
N GLU A 55 2.12 8.84 -15.72
CA GLU A 55 1.32 7.82 -16.39
C GLU A 55 0.34 7.18 -15.40
N PRO A 56 -0.97 7.14 -15.72
CA PRO A 56 -1.96 6.46 -14.90
C PRO A 56 -1.67 4.96 -14.89
N PHE A 57 -2.03 4.30 -13.81
CA PHE A 57 -1.96 2.84 -13.75
C PHE A 57 -3.09 2.26 -14.58
N THR A 58 -2.78 1.25 -15.40
CA THR A 58 -3.79 0.37 -15.98
C THR A 58 -4.28 -0.62 -14.92
N ASP A 59 -5.41 -1.28 -15.16
CA ASP A 59 -5.94 -2.32 -14.26
C ASP A 59 -4.92 -3.43 -13.98
N GLY A 60 -4.16 -3.83 -15.02
CA GLY A 60 -3.06 -4.78 -14.88
C GLY A 60 -1.96 -4.28 -13.94
N MET A 61 -1.59 -3.00 -14.06
CA MET A 61 -0.58 -2.38 -13.17
C MET A 61 -1.07 -2.27 -11.73
N HIS A 62 -2.36 -2.03 -11.51
CA HIS A 62 -2.93 -2.03 -10.15
C HIS A 62 -2.81 -3.40 -9.48
N ALA A 63 -3.02 -4.49 -10.21
CA ALA A 63 -2.85 -5.85 -9.69
C ALA A 63 -1.37 -6.17 -9.43
N GLU A 64 -0.48 -5.81 -10.36
CA GLU A 64 0.97 -5.99 -10.18
C GLU A 64 1.52 -5.20 -9.00
N PHE A 65 1.07 -3.96 -8.80
CA PHE A 65 1.46 -3.14 -7.66
C PHE A 65 1.00 -3.77 -6.35
N THR A 66 -0.25 -4.26 -6.28
CA THR A 66 -0.73 -4.97 -5.08
C THR A 66 0.13 -6.21 -4.78
N ARG A 67 0.56 -6.97 -5.81
CA ARG A 67 1.48 -8.09 -5.64
C ARG A 67 2.88 -7.65 -5.18
N PHE A 68 3.37 -6.52 -5.69
CA PHE A 68 4.66 -5.94 -5.28
C PHE A 68 4.67 -5.57 -3.79
N LEU A 69 3.57 -5.02 -3.26
CA LEU A 69 3.46 -4.68 -1.83
C LEU A 69 3.44 -5.88 -0.89
N GLY A 70 2.99 -7.05 -1.38
CA GLY A 70 2.89 -8.27 -0.57
C GLY A 70 4.14 -9.15 -0.57
N ARG A 71 5.25 -8.69 -1.16
CA ARG A 71 6.54 -9.40 -1.19
C ARG A 71 7.33 -9.25 0.10
#